data_AF-A0A9D7G314-F1
#
_entry.id   AF-A0A9D7G314-F1
#
_cell.length_a   1.000
_cell.length_b   1.000
_cell.length_c   1.000
_cell.angle_alpha   90.00
_cell.angle_beta   90.00
_cell.angle_gamma   90.00
#
_symmetry.space_group_name_H-M   'P 1'
#
loop_
_entity.id
_entity.type
_entity.pdbx_description
1 polymer ?
#
loop_
_entity_poly.entity_id
_entity_poly.type
_entity_poly.pdbx_seq_one_letter_code
_entity_poly.pdbx_strand_id
1 'polypeptide(L)'
;MIIECRNADCPKKSTGKIRRWIASLDILGIGDMVLESMIDRFALEDAGDLYTLRERADELANLVTNAERDIRLGERRALSILDAIDATRSLTLSQFLGSLGLDHLGKRRVELMIKSAQGELDTLEAWRSGLLRDPDAAVQAGVPNIGGQIQDGIDSMAPVIDKLLAAGVTLLPTERSQASDVPAAKTVCISGKLPSGRRKAD
;
A
#
# COMPACT_ATOMS: atom_id res chain seq x y z
N MET A 1 0.01 16.17 -19.89
CA MET A 1 0.26 14.84 -20.49
C MET A 1 1.31 14.18 -19.64
N ILE A 2 0.95 13.12 -18.91
CA ILE A 2 1.91 12.36 -18.10
C ILE A 2 2.55 11.35 -19.07
N ILE A 3 3.87 11.40 -19.20
CA ILE A 3 4.62 10.44 -20.00
C ILE A 3 5.01 9.30 -19.06
N GLU A 4 4.54 8.10 -19.36
CA GLU A 4 4.84 6.89 -18.59
C GLU A 4 5.58 5.86 -19.45
N CYS A 5 6.43 5.06 -18.81
CA CYS A 5 7.08 3.94 -19.47
C CYS A 5 6.04 2.83 -19.69
N ARG A 6 5.96 2.23 -20.88
CA ARG A 6 5.05 1.10 -21.16
C ARG A 6 5.69 -0.28 -21.00
N ASN A 7 7.01 -0.37 -20.96
CA ASN A 7 7.71 -1.65 -20.77
C ASN A 7 7.31 -2.28 -19.41
N ALA A 8 6.80 -3.51 -19.41
CA ALA A 8 6.39 -4.22 -18.21
C ALA A 8 7.62 -4.63 -17.35
N ASP A 9 8.71 -5.01 -18.01
CA ASP A 9 9.93 -5.52 -17.39
C ASP A 9 10.93 -4.41 -17.03
N CYS A 10 10.46 -3.16 -16.93
CA CYS A 10 11.32 -2.04 -16.59
C CYS A 10 11.69 -2.10 -15.09
N PRO A 11 12.98 -2.15 -14.71
CA PRO A 11 13.39 -2.16 -13.30
C PRO A 11 12.89 -0.94 -12.52
N LYS A 12 12.75 0.22 -13.18
CA LYS A 12 12.19 1.41 -12.51
C LYS A 12 10.72 1.27 -12.15
N LYS A 13 9.96 0.41 -12.84
CA LYS A 13 8.57 0.11 -12.47
C LYS A 13 8.49 -0.78 -11.24
N SER A 14 9.34 -1.81 -11.12
CA SER A 14 9.42 -2.62 -9.90
C SER A 14 9.82 -1.75 -8.70
N THR A 15 10.84 -0.91 -8.84
CA THR A 15 11.20 0.09 -7.81
C THR A 15 10.02 0.97 -7.42
N GLY A 16 9.25 1.45 -8.40
CA GLY A 16 8.06 2.27 -8.15
C GLY A 16 6.95 1.55 -7.38
N LYS A 17 6.73 0.25 -7.68
CA LYS A 17 5.77 -0.58 -6.95
C LYS A 17 6.20 -0.84 -5.51
N ILE A 18 7.48 -1.18 -5.28
CA ILE A 18 8.03 -1.36 -3.93
C ILE A 18 7.93 -0.04 -3.14
N ARG A 19 8.29 1.09 -3.75
CA ARG A 19 8.15 2.42 -3.13
C ARG A 19 6.70 2.70 -2.73
N ARG A 20 5.74 2.38 -3.60
CA ARG A 20 4.31 2.56 -3.33
C ARG A 20 3.83 1.65 -2.20
N TRP A 21 4.31 0.42 -2.13
CA TRP A 21 4.02 -0.49 -1.02
C TRP A 21 4.48 0.11 0.33
N ILE A 22 5.75 0.53 0.40
CA ILE A 22 6.35 1.19 1.56
C ILE A 22 5.55 2.42 1.98
N ALA A 23 5.24 3.31 1.03
CA ALA A 23 4.53 4.56 1.32
C ALA A 23 3.05 4.33 1.72
N SER A 24 2.39 3.35 1.12
CA SER A 24 0.97 3.05 1.38
C SER A 24 0.76 2.41 2.76
N LEU A 25 1.77 1.67 3.24
CA LEU A 25 1.77 1.03 4.56
C LEU A 25 2.50 1.84 5.63
N ASP A 26 3.03 3.02 5.28
CA ASP A 26 3.79 3.91 6.18
C ASP A 26 5.01 3.21 6.83
N ILE A 27 5.74 2.40 6.04
CA ILE A 27 6.96 1.72 6.51
C ILE A 27 8.08 2.76 6.66
N LEU A 28 8.42 3.08 7.91
CA LEU A 28 9.40 4.11 8.23
C LEU A 28 10.85 3.63 8.05
N GLY A 29 11.76 4.60 7.85
CA GLY A 29 13.21 4.36 7.82
C GLY A 29 13.78 4.06 6.43
N ILE A 30 12.93 3.75 5.45
CA ILE A 30 13.30 3.48 4.06
C ILE A 30 13.03 4.73 3.20
N GLY A 31 14.05 5.58 3.05
CA GLY A 31 14.01 6.68 2.08
C GLY A 31 14.47 6.25 0.68
N ASP A 32 14.31 7.11 -0.32
CA ASP A 32 14.64 6.83 -1.73
C ASP A 32 16.04 6.24 -1.92
N MET A 33 17.06 6.88 -1.33
CA MET A 33 18.46 6.42 -1.41
C MET A 33 18.68 5.04 -0.80
N VAL A 34 18.00 4.74 0.31
CA VAL A 34 18.10 3.45 0.98
C VAL A 34 17.39 2.38 0.14
N LEU A 35 16.21 2.68 -0.38
CA LEU A 35 15.46 1.79 -1.24
C LEU A 35 16.25 1.42 -2.51
N GLU A 36 16.84 2.40 -3.19
CA GLU A 36 17.68 2.18 -4.37
C GLU A 36 18.86 1.26 -4.04
N SER A 37 19.56 1.56 -2.94
CA SER A 37 20.67 0.72 -2.47
C SER A 37 20.21 -0.71 -2.12
N MET A 38 19.03 -0.85 -1.50
CA MET A 38 18.45 -2.16 -1.18
C MET A 38 18.13 -2.96 -2.43
N ILE A 39 17.50 -2.32 -3.43
CA ILE A 39 17.17 -2.98 -4.70
C ILE A 39 18.45 -3.48 -5.38
N ASP A 40 19.47 -2.63 -5.49
CA ASP A 40 20.73 -2.99 -6.16
C ASP A 40 21.48 -4.10 -5.42
N ARG A 41 21.51 -4.07 -4.08
CA ARG A 41 22.26 -5.03 -3.27
C ARG A 41 21.56 -6.38 -3.12
N PHE A 42 20.23 -6.36 -2.96
CA PHE A 42 19.44 -7.55 -2.63
C PHE A 42 18.66 -8.11 -3.82
N ALA A 43 18.74 -7.45 -4.99
CA ALA A 43 17.98 -7.80 -6.19
C ALA A 43 16.47 -7.86 -5.92
N LEU A 44 15.94 -6.83 -5.24
CA LEU A 44 14.52 -6.78 -4.91
C LEU A 44 13.69 -6.53 -6.17
N GLU A 45 12.77 -7.44 -6.48
CA GLU A 45 11.90 -7.37 -7.66
C GLU A 45 10.51 -6.87 -7.30
N ASP A 46 10.01 -7.23 -6.11
CA ASP A 46 8.67 -6.86 -5.65
C ASP A 46 8.59 -6.69 -4.13
N ALA A 47 7.40 -6.33 -3.65
CA ALA A 47 7.15 -6.07 -2.23
C ALA A 47 7.34 -7.31 -1.35
N GLY A 48 7.18 -8.52 -1.89
CA GLY A 48 7.38 -9.76 -1.17
C GLY A 48 8.83 -9.96 -0.73
N ASP A 49 9.79 -9.47 -1.51
CA ASP A 49 11.22 -9.55 -1.17
C ASP A 49 11.58 -8.77 0.10
N LEU A 50 10.81 -7.73 0.44
CA LEU A 50 11.07 -6.97 1.67
C LEU A 50 10.95 -7.85 2.92
N TYR A 51 10.04 -8.83 2.90
CA TYR A 51 9.73 -9.68 4.05
C TYR A 51 10.71 -10.84 4.24
N THR A 52 11.63 -11.06 3.30
CA THR A 52 12.70 -12.06 3.38
C THR A 52 14.02 -11.46 3.89
N LEU A 53 14.15 -10.14 3.93
CA LEU A 53 15.37 -9.42 4.32
C LEU A 53 15.80 -9.65 5.76
N ARG A 54 14.91 -10.15 6.64
CA ARG A 54 15.25 -10.45 8.04
C ARG A 54 16.41 -11.45 8.13
N GLU A 55 16.46 -12.42 7.24
CA GLU A 55 17.51 -13.44 7.19
C GLU A 55 18.88 -12.85 6.79
N ARG A 56 18.88 -11.66 6.19
CA ARG A 56 20.07 -10.95 5.70
C ARG A 56 20.32 -9.65 6.47
N ALA A 57 19.92 -9.60 7.75
CA ALA A 57 20.04 -8.42 8.60
C ALA A 57 21.47 -7.85 8.67
N ASP A 58 22.48 -8.73 8.76
CA ASP A 58 23.89 -8.32 8.81
C ASP A 58 24.36 -7.67 7.50
N GLU A 59 23.87 -8.17 6.36
CA GLU A 59 24.13 -7.54 5.06
C GLU A 59 23.43 -6.20 4.95
N LEU A 60 22.21 -6.07 5.47
CA LEU A 60 21.46 -4.82 5.48
C LEU A 60 22.14 -3.77 6.37
N ALA A 61 22.68 -4.17 7.53
CA ALA A 61 23.47 -3.31 8.40
C ALA A 61 24.73 -2.76 7.70
N ASN A 62 25.34 -3.59 6.85
CA ASN A 62 26.52 -3.22 6.07
C ASN A 62 26.19 -2.56 4.72
N LEU A 63 24.92 -2.30 4.43
CA LEU A 63 24.49 -1.67 3.18
C LEU A 63 25.09 -0.26 3.07
N VAL A 64 25.83 -0.03 1.99
CA VAL A 64 26.34 1.30 1.63
C VAL A 64 25.21 2.09 1.01
N THR A 65 24.72 3.09 1.72
CA THR A 65 23.62 3.96 1.27
C THR A 65 24.11 5.14 0.44
N ASN A 66 25.37 5.54 0.60
CA ASN A 66 25.98 6.60 -0.19
C ASN A 66 27.36 6.14 -0.65
N ALA A 67 27.48 5.88 -1.95
CA ALA A 67 28.71 5.37 -2.55
C ALA A 67 29.87 6.38 -2.51
N GLU A 68 29.60 7.69 -2.52
CA GLU A 68 30.64 8.72 -2.50
C GLU A 68 31.29 8.88 -1.12
N ARG A 69 30.54 8.59 -0.05
CA ARG A 69 30.97 8.81 1.34
C ARG A 69 31.15 7.51 2.13
N ASP A 70 31.00 6.35 1.48
CA ASP A 70 31.02 5.01 2.08
C ASP A 70 30.19 4.91 3.37
N ILE A 71 29.02 5.56 3.37
CA ILE A 71 28.15 5.60 4.56
C ILE A 71 27.32 4.32 4.61
N ARG A 72 27.58 3.52 5.64
CA ARG A 72 26.79 2.31 5.94
C ARG A 72 25.52 2.65 6.70
N LEU A 73 24.50 1.80 6.52
CA LEU A 73 23.21 1.93 7.20
C LEU A 73 23.35 1.79 8.72
N GLY A 74 24.13 0.80 9.17
CA GLY A 74 24.36 0.47 10.57
C GLY A 74 23.30 -0.46 11.17
N GLU A 75 23.71 -1.30 12.13
CA GLU A 75 22.88 -2.34 12.74
C GLU A 75 21.57 -1.81 13.33
N ARG A 76 21.64 -0.76 14.16
CA ARG A 76 20.46 -0.16 14.80
C ARG A 76 19.40 0.26 13.79
N ARG A 77 19.83 0.84 12.68
CA ARG A 77 18.93 1.33 11.64
C ARG A 77 18.39 0.19 10.78
N ALA A 78 19.21 -0.80 10.46
CA ALA A 78 18.78 -2.01 9.77
C ALA A 78 17.68 -2.73 10.57
N LEU A 79 17.90 -2.95 11.87
CA LEU A 79 16.89 -3.56 12.76
C LEU A 79 15.60 -2.74 12.80
N SER A 80 15.70 -1.42 12.93
CA SER A 80 14.52 -0.55 12.92
C SER A 80 13.72 -0.65 11.61
N ILE A 81 14.38 -0.81 10.47
CA ILE A 81 13.71 -1.00 9.17
C ILE A 81 13.05 -2.38 9.10
N LEU A 82 13.74 -3.43 9.53
CA LEU A 82 13.20 -4.79 9.55
C LEU A 82 11.98 -4.89 10.47
N ASP A 83 12.04 -4.29 11.66
CA ASP A 83 10.92 -4.25 12.58
C ASP A 83 9.72 -3.46 12.01
N ALA A 84 9.99 -2.37 11.27
CA ALA A 84 8.94 -1.62 10.58
C ALA A 84 8.29 -2.41 9.44
N ILE A 85 9.07 -3.20 8.69
CA ILE A 85 8.53 -4.12 7.68
C ILE A 85 7.68 -5.20 8.35
N ASP A 86 8.20 -5.84 9.41
CA ASP A 86 7.52 -6.93 10.11
C ASP A 86 6.22 -6.50 10.78
N ALA A 87 6.14 -5.24 11.25
CA ALA A 87 4.91 -4.65 11.77
C ALA A 87 3.76 -4.63 10.74
N THR A 88 4.07 -4.71 9.45
CA THR A 88 3.08 -4.71 8.35
C THR A 88 2.73 -6.10 7.84
N ARG A 89 3.03 -7.16 8.60
CA ARG A 89 2.65 -8.55 8.25
C ARG A 89 1.16 -8.85 8.44
N SER A 90 0.41 -8.01 9.13
CA SER A 90 -1.02 -8.17 9.34
C SER A 90 -1.76 -6.98 8.75
N LEU A 91 -2.47 -7.18 7.63
CA LEU A 91 -3.05 -6.11 6.84
C LEU A 91 -4.55 -6.34 6.61
N THR A 92 -5.34 -5.27 6.53
CA THR A 92 -6.70 -5.38 5.98
C THR A 92 -6.64 -5.60 4.46
N LEU A 93 -7.71 -6.13 3.86
CA LEU A 93 -7.80 -6.25 2.40
C LEU A 93 -7.57 -4.92 1.68
N SER A 94 -8.06 -3.81 2.24
CA SER A 94 -7.85 -2.49 1.64
C SER A 94 -6.41 -2.03 1.68
N GLN A 95 -5.70 -2.30 2.77
CA GLN A 95 -4.27 -2.03 2.87
C GLN A 95 -3.49 -2.93 1.90
N PHE A 96 -3.79 -4.22 1.87
CA PHE A 96 -3.07 -5.17 1.01
C PHE A 96 -3.26 -4.86 -0.47
N LEU A 97 -4.49 -4.95 -0.99
CA LEU A 97 -4.76 -4.75 -2.42
C LEU A 97 -4.47 -3.31 -2.87
N GLY A 98 -4.75 -2.34 -2.01
CA GLY A 98 -4.51 -0.93 -2.30
C GLY A 98 -3.03 -0.54 -2.38
N SER A 99 -2.13 -1.35 -1.80
CA SER A 99 -0.69 -1.10 -1.77
C SER A 99 0.07 -1.78 -2.90
N LEU A 100 -0.53 -2.77 -3.59
CA LEU A 100 0.10 -3.50 -4.71
C LEU A 100 0.48 -2.62 -5.91
N GLY A 101 -0.04 -1.39 -5.96
CA GLY A 101 0.24 -0.46 -7.06
C GLY A 101 -0.52 -0.80 -8.34
N LEU A 102 -1.69 -1.41 -8.21
CA LEU A 102 -2.59 -1.72 -9.31
C LEU A 102 -3.24 -0.44 -9.87
N ASP A 103 -3.43 -0.42 -11.18
CA ASP A 103 -4.11 0.68 -11.86
C ASP A 103 -5.58 0.70 -11.46
N HIS A 104 -6.07 1.92 -11.27
CA HIS A 104 -7.40 2.22 -10.74
C HIS A 104 -7.67 1.69 -9.32
N LEU A 105 -6.91 0.74 -8.77
CA LEU A 105 -7.17 0.14 -7.46
C LEU A 105 -6.26 0.74 -6.38
N GLY A 106 -6.81 1.67 -5.58
CA GLY A 106 -6.16 2.20 -4.39
C GLY A 106 -6.92 1.83 -3.12
N LYS A 107 -6.29 1.99 -1.95
CA LYS A 107 -6.86 1.64 -0.63
C LYS A 107 -8.32 2.10 -0.46
N ARG A 108 -8.58 3.39 -0.72
CA ARG A 108 -9.94 3.96 -0.64
C ARG A 108 -10.93 3.30 -1.61
N ARG A 109 -10.50 2.93 -2.82
CA ARG A 109 -11.37 2.26 -3.78
C ARG A 109 -11.71 0.85 -3.30
N VAL A 110 -10.72 0.11 -2.80
CA VAL A 110 -10.96 -1.22 -2.23
C VAL A 110 -11.97 -1.14 -1.09
N GLU A 111 -11.84 -0.17 -0.18
CA GLU A 111 -12.83 0.04 0.90
C GLU A 111 -14.24 0.31 0.38
N LEU A 112 -14.38 1.12 -0.68
CA LEU A 112 -15.67 1.41 -1.29
C LEU A 112 -16.26 0.18 -1.99
N MET A 113 -15.44 -0.60 -2.69
CA MET A 113 -15.85 -1.83 -3.37
C MET A 113 -16.32 -2.88 -2.37
N ILE A 114 -15.57 -3.12 -1.28
CA ILE A 114 -15.96 -4.03 -0.20
C ILE A 114 -17.32 -3.62 0.39
N LYS A 115 -17.50 -2.33 0.69
CA LYS A 115 -18.76 -1.80 1.22
C LYS A 115 -19.94 -1.97 0.25
N SER A 116 -19.70 -1.82 -1.05
CA SER A 116 -20.76 -1.86 -2.07
C SER A 116 -21.11 -3.29 -2.49
N ALA A 117 -20.14 -4.22 -2.42
CA ALA A 117 -20.29 -5.61 -2.83
C ALA A 117 -21.08 -6.48 -1.83
N GLN A 118 -21.55 -5.92 -0.71
CA GLN A 118 -22.43 -6.60 0.28
C GLN A 118 -21.91 -7.94 0.82
N GLY A 119 -20.59 -8.16 0.78
CA GLY A 119 -19.95 -9.39 1.25
C GLY A 119 -19.28 -10.23 0.17
N GLU A 120 -19.56 -9.96 -1.10
CA GLU A 120 -18.98 -10.72 -2.22
C GLU A 120 -17.50 -10.42 -2.44
N LEU A 121 -16.95 -9.38 -1.82
CA LEU A 121 -15.53 -8.99 -1.91
C LEU A 121 -14.85 -8.97 -0.53
N ASP A 122 -15.37 -9.71 0.45
CA ASP A 122 -14.84 -9.71 1.82
C ASP A 122 -13.56 -10.54 2.00
N THR A 123 -13.20 -11.37 1.01
CA THR A 123 -12.06 -12.30 1.07
C THR A 123 -11.18 -12.19 -0.16
N LEU A 124 -9.88 -12.47 -0.02
CA LEU A 124 -8.92 -12.40 -1.13
C LEU A 124 -9.29 -13.38 -2.25
N GLU A 125 -9.82 -14.54 -1.90
CA GLU A 125 -10.28 -15.56 -2.86
C GLU A 125 -11.37 -14.98 -3.77
N ALA A 126 -12.28 -14.18 -3.22
CA ALA A 126 -13.32 -13.54 -4.00
C ALA A 126 -12.74 -12.50 -4.98
N TRP A 127 -11.75 -11.72 -4.55
CA TRP A 127 -11.01 -10.81 -5.45
C TRP A 127 -10.25 -11.55 -6.57
N ARG A 128 -9.82 -12.80 -6.32
CA ARG A 128 -9.14 -13.66 -7.30
C ARG A 128 -10.07 -14.54 -8.12
N SER A 129 -11.38 -14.52 -7.84
CA SER A 129 -12.35 -15.43 -8.47
C SER A 129 -12.70 -15.07 -9.92
N GLY A 130 -12.36 -13.86 -10.37
CA GLY A 130 -12.82 -13.34 -11.65
C GLY A 130 -14.14 -12.58 -11.58
N LEU A 131 -14.74 -12.44 -10.39
CA LEU A 131 -16.06 -11.83 -10.18
C LEU A 131 -16.21 -10.45 -10.85
N LEU A 132 -15.17 -9.61 -10.83
CA LEU A 132 -15.24 -8.26 -11.38
C LEU A 132 -15.30 -8.20 -12.92
N ARG A 133 -15.15 -9.33 -13.61
CA ARG A 133 -15.39 -9.43 -15.07
C ARG A 133 -16.88 -9.50 -15.41
N ASP A 134 -17.71 -9.93 -14.45
CA ASP A 134 -19.15 -9.89 -14.61
C ASP A 134 -19.66 -8.44 -14.51
N PRO A 135 -20.38 -7.92 -15.51
CA PRO A 135 -20.89 -6.54 -15.49
C PRO A 135 -21.79 -6.25 -14.29
N ASP A 136 -22.64 -7.19 -13.88
CA ASP A 136 -23.57 -6.97 -12.78
C ASP A 136 -22.81 -6.88 -11.44
N ALA A 137 -21.88 -7.80 -11.20
CA ALA A 137 -20.98 -7.71 -10.04
C ALA A 137 -20.10 -6.44 -10.06
N ALA A 138 -19.63 -6.01 -11.23
CA ALA A 138 -18.85 -4.77 -11.36
C ALA A 138 -19.70 -3.52 -11.06
N VAL A 139 -20.97 -3.49 -11.47
CA VAL A 139 -21.94 -2.45 -11.10
C VAL A 139 -22.16 -2.45 -9.58
N GLN A 140 -22.39 -3.63 -8.99
CA GLN A 140 -22.59 -3.79 -7.55
C GLN A 140 -21.37 -3.33 -6.73
N ALA A 141 -20.17 -3.64 -7.21
CA ALA A 141 -18.92 -3.16 -6.60
C ALA A 141 -18.62 -1.67 -6.85
N GLY A 142 -19.45 -0.96 -7.64
CA GLY A 142 -19.29 0.48 -7.91
C GLY A 142 -18.21 0.80 -8.96
N VAL A 143 -17.89 -0.16 -9.85
CA VAL A 143 -16.85 -0.06 -10.88
C VAL A 143 -17.33 -0.54 -12.27
N PRO A 144 -18.49 -0.07 -12.77
CA PRO A 144 -19.18 -0.65 -13.94
C PRO A 144 -18.33 -0.71 -15.22
N ASN A 145 -17.45 0.27 -15.44
CA ASN A 145 -16.67 0.38 -16.68
C ASN A 145 -15.21 -0.10 -16.54
N ILE A 146 -14.78 -0.44 -15.33
CA ILE A 146 -13.36 -0.75 -15.03
C ILE A 146 -13.19 -2.07 -14.26
N GLY A 147 -14.27 -2.80 -13.97
CA GLY A 147 -14.21 -4.08 -13.24
C GLY A 147 -13.26 -5.09 -13.90
N GLY A 148 -13.38 -5.31 -15.21
CA GLY A 148 -12.49 -6.19 -15.96
C GLY A 148 -11.02 -5.77 -15.90
N GLN A 149 -10.72 -4.47 -16.03
CA GLN A 149 -9.34 -3.95 -15.94
C GLN A 149 -8.74 -4.16 -14.54
N ILE A 150 -9.55 -3.99 -13.50
CA ILE A 150 -9.14 -4.27 -12.12
C ILE A 150 -8.86 -5.78 -11.97
N GLN A 151 -9.73 -6.64 -12.51
CA GLN A 151 -9.52 -8.09 -12.44
C GLN A 151 -8.24 -8.52 -13.15
N ASP A 152 -8.00 -8.03 -14.37
CA ASP A 152 -6.79 -8.34 -15.13
C ASP A 152 -5.53 -7.86 -14.39
N GLY A 153 -5.62 -6.71 -13.72
CA GLY A 153 -4.57 -6.22 -12.82
C GLY A 153 -4.28 -7.18 -11.67
N ILE A 154 -5.32 -7.63 -10.96
CA ILE A 154 -5.20 -8.59 -9.85
C ILE A 154 -4.58 -9.89 -10.34
N ASP A 155 -5.06 -10.43 -11.46
CA ASP A 155 -4.57 -11.67 -12.05
C ASP A 155 -3.09 -11.53 -12.45
N SER A 156 -2.68 -10.38 -12.99
CA SER A 156 -1.27 -10.11 -13.34
C SER A 156 -0.34 -10.07 -12.12
N MET A 157 -0.86 -9.71 -10.95
CA MET A 157 -0.10 -9.66 -9.69
C MET A 157 -0.22 -10.94 -8.87
N ALA A 158 -0.87 -12.00 -9.38
CA ALA A 158 -0.97 -13.28 -8.70
C ALA A 158 0.37 -13.80 -8.14
N PRO A 159 1.49 -13.78 -8.89
CA PRO A 159 2.78 -14.24 -8.36
C PRO A 159 3.27 -13.42 -7.15
N VAL A 160 3.06 -12.10 -7.17
CA VAL A 160 3.46 -11.20 -6.08
C VAL A 160 2.58 -11.42 -4.85
N ILE A 161 1.26 -11.60 -5.06
CA ILE A 161 0.31 -11.92 -4.00
C ILE A 161 0.72 -13.23 -3.32
N ASP A 162 0.98 -14.28 -4.11
CA ASP A 162 1.36 -15.59 -3.58
C ASP A 162 2.68 -15.53 -2.81
N LYS A 163 3.66 -14.76 -3.31
CA LYS A 163 4.93 -14.51 -2.64
C LYS A 163 4.77 -13.77 -1.31
N LEU A 164 3.90 -12.75 -1.25
CA LEU A 164 3.59 -12.04 0.01
C LEU A 164 2.94 -12.96 1.05
N LEU A 165 1.98 -13.78 0.63
CA LEU A 165 1.33 -14.76 1.51
C LEU A 165 2.34 -15.81 2.01
N ALA A 166 3.18 -16.35 1.13
CA ALA A 166 4.23 -17.30 1.48
C ALA A 166 5.29 -16.68 2.42
N ALA A 167 5.57 -15.38 2.27
CA ALA A 167 6.45 -14.65 3.16
C ALA A 167 5.82 -14.35 4.54
N GLY A 168 4.58 -14.75 4.79
CA GLY A 168 3.91 -14.64 6.09
C GLY A 168 3.08 -13.36 6.26
N VAL A 169 2.70 -12.69 5.17
CA VAL A 169 1.69 -11.63 5.23
C VAL A 169 0.30 -12.26 5.38
N THR A 170 -0.43 -11.82 6.39
CA THR A 170 -1.75 -12.31 6.76
C THR A 170 -2.80 -11.21 6.59
N LEU A 171 -4.00 -11.63 6.21
CA LEU A 171 -5.12 -10.74 6.00
C LEU A 171 -6.07 -10.78 7.19
N LEU A 172 -6.35 -9.60 7.74
CA LEU A 172 -7.35 -9.44 8.78
C LEU A 172 -8.75 -9.63 8.19
N PRO A 173 -9.66 -10.29 8.95
CA PRO A 173 -11.05 -10.40 8.54
C PRO A 173 -11.67 -9.04 8.26
N THR A 174 -12.50 -8.98 7.22
CA THR A 174 -13.27 -7.77 6.91
C THR A 174 -14.40 -7.62 7.93
N GLU A 175 -14.22 -6.71 8.88
CA GLU A 175 -15.32 -6.34 9.78
C GLU A 175 -16.30 -5.44 9.01
N ARG A 176 -17.49 -5.99 8.71
CA ARG A 176 -18.62 -5.16 8.29
C ARG A 176 -19.09 -4.40 9.52
N SER A 177 -18.79 -3.11 9.59
CA SER A 177 -19.52 -2.23 10.49
C SER A 177 -20.99 -2.29 10.04
N GLN A 178 -21.81 -3.05 10.76
CA GLN A 178 -23.25 -2.82 10.72
C GLN A 178 -23.43 -1.34 11.06
N ALA A 179 -24.10 -0.61 10.18
CA ALA A 179 -24.41 0.80 10.42
C ALA A 179 -25.20 0.89 11.73
N SER A 180 -24.52 1.17 12.84
CA SER A 180 -25.16 1.71 14.01
C SER A 180 -25.67 3.09 13.59
N ASP A 181 -26.99 3.20 13.51
CA ASP A 181 -27.73 4.42 13.25
C ASP A 181 -27.46 5.42 14.38
N VAL A 182 -26.31 6.08 14.34
CA VAL A 182 -25.93 7.15 15.26
C VAL A 182 -26.02 8.44 14.46
N PRO A 183 -26.98 9.35 14.76
CA PRO A 183 -27.09 10.59 14.04
C PRO A 183 -25.79 11.39 14.23
N ALA A 184 -25.19 11.76 13.11
CA ALA A 184 -23.93 12.48 13.04
C ALA A 184 -24.01 13.79 13.84
N ALA A 185 -23.42 13.81 15.03
CA ALA A 185 -23.07 15.05 15.72
C ALA A 185 -21.98 15.74 14.89
N LYS A 186 -22.40 16.69 14.05
CA LYS A 186 -21.51 17.50 13.23
C LYS A 186 -20.59 18.32 14.14
N THR A 187 -19.35 17.89 14.31
CA THR A 187 -18.30 18.76 14.85
C THR A 187 -17.81 19.66 13.72
N VAL A 188 -18.30 20.90 13.70
CA VAL A 188 -17.82 21.95 12.80
C VAL A 188 -16.57 22.58 13.43
N CYS A 189 -15.39 22.37 12.83
CA CYS A 189 -14.19 23.11 13.18
C CYS A 189 -14.21 24.47 12.47
N ILE A 190 -14.52 25.53 13.22
CA ILE A 190 -14.34 26.92 12.75
C ILE A 190 -12.89 27.31 13.04
N SER A 191 -11.97 27.16 12.07
CA SER A 191 -10.64 27.77 12.16
C SER A 191 -10.68 29.20 11.61
N GLY A 192 -11.31 30.11 12.36
CA GLY A 192 -11.24 31.55 12.12
C GLY A 192 -10.39 32.20 13.20
N LYS A 193 -9.26 32.83 12.84
CA LYS A 193 -8.54 33.73 13.75
C LYS A 193 -9.48 34.89 14.11
N LEU A 194 -9.85 35.00 15.37
CA LEU A 194 -10.55 36.17 15.91
C LEU A 194 -9.64 37.40 15.79
N PRO A 195 -10.03 38.48 15.07
CA PRO A 195 -9.33 39.75 15.17
C PRO A 195 -9.64 40.39 16.53
N SER A 196 -8.60 40.59 17.34
CA SER A 196 -8.69 41.30 18.62
C SER A 196 -9.07 42.77 18.37
N GLY A 197 -10.31 43.14 18.69
CA GLY A 197 -10.78 44.52 18.62
C GLY A 197 -10.07 45.40 19.66
N ARG A 198 -9.28 46.37 19.20
CA ARG A 198 -8.90 47.55 20.01
C ARG A 198 -10.07 48.53 19.99
N ARG A 199 -10.65 48.80 21.17
CA ARG A 199 -11.53 49.95 21.38
C ARG A 199 -10.71 51.23 21.19
N LYS A 200 -11.10 52.07 20.22
CA LYS A 200 -10.69 53.48 20.18
C LYS A 200 -11.63 54.27 21.07
N ALA A 201 -11.05 55.12 21.90
CA ALA A 201 -11.72 56.16 22.66
C ALA A 201 -12.11 57.32 21.73
N ASP A 202 -13.34 57.78 21.87
CA ASP A 202 -13.74 59.19 21.89
C ASP A 202 -14.95 59.29 22.83
#